data_AF-A0A955XKV8-F1
#
_entry.id   AF-A0A955XKV8-F1
#
_cell.length_a   1.000
_cell.length_b   1.000
_cell.length_c   1.000
_cell.angle_alpha   90.00
_cell.angle_beta   90.00
_cell.angle_gamma   90.00
#
_symmetry.space_group_name_H-M   'P 1'
#
loop_
_entity.id
_entity.type
_entity.pdbx_description
1 polymer ?
#
loop_
_entity_poly.entity_id
_entity_poly.type
_entity_poly.pdbx_seq_one_letter_code
_entity_poly.pdbx_strand_id
1 'polypeptide(L)'
;MALLLATPGCEQPPEPLGDPGLVYVMALGPTPQATVRRAAWALQQTTRRAVVVLPPVDLPERARDAAGRYDAGMLLDTLLRNAPDDTFRIAGVTAAPLGDTEHDSVIGYARTGERALIYSTEALPNFSTEAARRRTVRRIVAHELGHTFGGGHCKADCVMRDTLNPHAIELMPDHPCPLHRRQANRGLALSIDDPDFIAEVAAERTRLGDFTQAVAAWRRAVTRRPDDARLWTALGIALMAKGELTAADEAFRTANRVAPEAPQPY
;
A
#
# COMPACT_ATOMS: atom_id res chain seq x y z
N MET A 1 -46.15 -25.28 3.95
CA MET A 1 -45.09 -26.15 4.51
C MET A 1 -44.23 -26.66 3.35
N ALA A 2 -43.08 -26.03 3.12
CA ALA A 2 -42.04 -26.55 2.24
C ALA A 2 -40.78 -26.71 3.10
N LEU A 3 -40.37 -27.97 3.28
CA LEU A 3 -39.22 -28.37 4.08
C LEU A 3 -37.99 -28.29 3.17
N LEU A 4 -37.07 -27.35 3.40
CA LEU A 4 -35.76 -27.36 2.76
C LEU A 4 -34.81 -28.24 3.58
N LEU A 5 -34.38 -29.35 3.00
CA LEU A 5 -33.31 -30.20 3.51
C LEU A 5 -31.97 -29.49 3.30
N ALA A 6 -31.22 -29.28 4.37
CA ALA A 6 -29.87 -28.74 4.34
C ALA A 6 -28.88 -29.78 3.80
N THR A 7 -28.14 -29.43 2.76
CA THR A 7 -26.93 -30.15 2.34
C THR A 7 -25.76 -29.77 3.25
N PRO A 8 -25.03 -30.71 3.87
CA PRO A 8 -23.81 -30.39 4.60
C PRO A 8 -22.66 -30.21 3.60
N GLY A 9 -21.95 -29.08 3.67
CA GLY A 9 -20.67 -28.94 2.96
C GLY A 9 -20.34 -27.63 2.25
N CYS A 10 -21.12 -26.55 2.41
CA CYS A 10 -20.58 -25.22 2.11
C CYS A 10 -20.04 -24.61 3.39
N GLU A 11 -18.71 -24.46 3.47
CA GLU A 11 -18.11 -23.44 4.33
C GLU A 11 -18.91 -22.15 4.17
N GLN A 12 -19.39 -21.60 5.28
CA GLN A 12 -20.03 -20.30 5.24
C GLN A 12 -19.02 -19.32 4.64
N PRO A 13 -19.42 -18.43 3.71
CA PRO A 13 -18.52 -17.37 3.27
C PRO A 13 -18.05 -16.64 4.55
N PRO A 14 -16.76 -16.28 4.65
CA PRO A 14 -16.28 -15.53 5.80
C PRO A 14 -17.22 -14.34 6.02
N GLU A 15 -17.57 -14.08 7.29
CA GLU A 15 -18.40 -12.92 7.62
C GLU A 15 -17.91 -11.71 6.83
N PRO A 16 -18.82 -10.86 6.29
CA PRO A 16 -18.40 -9.71 5.53
C PRO A 16 -17.47 -8.90 6.43
N LEU A 17 -16.17 -8.89 6.08
CA LEU A 17 -15.18 -8.02 6.69
C LEU A 17 -15.83 -6.65 6.69
N GLY A 18 -16.08 -6.09 7.89
CA GLY A 18 -16.84 -4.86 8.06
C GLY A 18 -16.33 -3.77 7.11
N ASP A 19 -17.18 -2.79 6.77
CA ASP A 19 -16.83 -1.74 5.80
C ASP A 19 -15.40 -1.24 6.07
N PRO A 20 -14.43 -1.51 5.19
CA PRO A 20 -13.02 -1.32 5.52
C PRO A 20 -12.61 0.16 5.51
N GLY A 21 -13.60 1.06 5.39
CA GLY A 21 -13.48 2.48 5.65
C GLY A 21 -13.61 3.34 4.39
N LEU A 22 -13.40 4.63 4.60
CA LEU A 22 -13.48 5.66 3.56
C LEU A 22 -12.12 5.92 2.92
N VAL A 23 -12.16 6.39 1.68
CA VAL A 23 -10.96 6.90 1.00
C VAL A 23 -10.89 8.40 1.20
N TYR A 24 -9.73 8.91 1.58
CA TYR A 24 -9.50 10.33 1.80
C TYR A 24 -8.51 10.89 0.80
N VAL A 25 -8.68 12.17 0.47
CA VAL A 25 -7.68 12.94 -0.27
C VAL A 25 -7.44 14.27 0.44
N MET A 26 -6.18 14.65 0.54
CA MET A 26 -5.74 15.85 1.25
C MET A 26 -4.73 16.61 0.38
N ALA A 27 -4.93 17.92 0.26
CA ALA A 27 -3.91 18.79 -0.34
C ALA A 27 -2.82 19.11 0.70
N LEU A 28 -1.57 19.03 0.27
CA LEU A 28 -0.40 19.39 1.06
C LEU A 28 0.22 20.66 0.45
N GLY A 29 0.02 21.78 1.14
CA GLY A 29 0.40 23.11 0.69
C GLY A 29 -0.50 23.66 -0.44
N PRO A 30 -0.13 24.82 -1.01
CA PRO A 30 -0.91 25.51 -2.05
C PRO A 30 -1.12 24.62 -3.28
N THR A 31 -2.31 24.04 -3.40
CA THR A 31 -2.66 23.11 -4.48
C THR A 31 -3.97 23.54 -5.15
N PRO A 32 -4.01 23.68 -6.48
CA PRO A 32 -5.24 24.01 -7.19
C PRO A 32 -6.37 23.01 -6.91
N GLN A 33 -7.59 23.52 -6.67
CA GLN A 33 -8.75 22.68 -6.36
C GLN A 33 -9.05 21.66 -7.48
N ALA A 34 -8.79 22.02 -8.74
CA ALA A 34 -8.94 21.11 -9.88
C ALA A 34 -8.00 19.88 -9.78
N THR A 35 -6.81 20.04 -9.20
CA THR A 35 -5.89 18.93 -8.96
C THR A 35 -6.42 17.99 -7.88
N VAL A 36 -6.92 18.53 -6.76
CA VAL A 36 -7.55 17.73 -5.70
C VAL A 36 -8.76 16.96 -6.24
N ARG A 37 -9.61 17.60 -7.07
CA ARG A 37 -10.75 16.93 -7.72
C ARG A 37 -10.33 15.79 -8.65
N ARG A 38 -9.22 15.95 -9.40
CA ARG A 38 -8.68 14.89 -10.26
C ARG A 38 -8.17 13.71 -9.44
N ALA A 39 -7.49 13.96 -8.33
CA ALA A 39 -7.05 12.92 -7.41
C ALA A 39 -8.24 12.17 -6.80
N ALA A 40 -9.24 12.90 -6.30
CA ALA A 40 -10.47 12.32 -5.77
C ALA A 40 -11.15 11.41 -6.79
N TRP A 41 -11.28 11.88 -8.04
CA TRP A 41 -11.84 11.08 -9.12
C TRP A 41 -11.00 9.82 -9.39
N ALA A 42 -9.68 9.93 -9.50
CA ALA A 42 -8.81 8.79 -9.76
C ALA A 42 -8.90 7.73 -8.64
N LEU A 43 -8.90 8.16 -7.38
CA LEU A 43 -9.09 7.29 -6.21
C LEU A 43 -10.43 6.57 -6.26
N GLN A 44 -11.52 7.30 -6.55
CA GLN A 44 -12.86 6.71 -6.64
C GLN A 44 -12.93 5.66 -7.76
N GLN A 45 -12.32 5.92 -8.92
CA GLN A 45 -12.32 4.97 -10.04
C GLN A 45 -11.50 3.71 -9.73
N THR A 46 -10.39 3.84 -9.01
CA THR A 46 -9.50 2.71 -8.70
C THR A 46 -10.04 1.89 -7.52
N THR A 47 -10.53 2.55 -6.47
CA THR A 47 -11.00 1.86 -5.25
C THR A 47 -12.47 1.47 -5.28
N ARG A 48 -13.27 2.11 -6.15
CA ARG A 48 -14.74 2.01 -6.19
C ARG A 48 -15.40 2.36 -4.85
N ARG A 49 -14.76 3.23 -4.07
CA ARG A 49 -15.24 3.71 -2.76
C ARG A 49 -15.58 5.19 -2.79
N ALA A 50 -16.39 5.62 -1.82
CA ALA A 50 -16.59 7.04 -1.57
C ALA A 50 -15.26 7.70 -1.22
N VAL A 51 -15.01 8.88 -1.80
CA VAL A 51 -13.81 9.67 -1.55
C VAL A 51 -14.19 10.97 -0.88
N VAL A 52 -13.61 11.25 0.27
CA VAL A 52 -13.81 12.49 1.03
C VAL A 52 -12.58 13.38 0.85
N VAL A 53 -12.82 14.64 0.48
CA VAL A 53 -11.77 15.66 0.41
C VAL A 53 -11.63 16.28 1.79
N LEU A 54 -10.46 16.11 2.40
CA LEU A 54 -10.12 16.71 3.69
C LEU A 54 -9.65 18.16 3.51
N PRO A 55 -9.73 19.00 4.56
CA PRO A 55 -9.10 20.31 4.57
C PRO A 55 -7.61 20.22 4.21
N PRO A 56 -7.05 21.22 3.51
CA PRO A 56 -5.63 21.24 3.20
C PRO A 56 -4.82 21.41 4.49
N VAL A 57 -3.60 20.88 4.49
CA VAL A 57 -2.61 21.15 5.53
C VAL A 57 -1.36 21.74 4.91
N ASP A 58 -0.65 22.57 5.66
CA ASP A 58 0.59 23.17 5.19
C ASP A 58 1.70 22.13 5.02
N LEU A 59 2.62 22.42 4.11
CA LEU A 59 3.81 21.61 3.95
C LEU A 59 4.75 21.84 5.14
N PRO A 60 5.20 20.78 5.84
CA PRO A 60 6.08 20.93 6.99
C PRO A 60 7.48 21.33 6.54
N GLU A 61 7.97 22.50 6.97
CA GLU A 61 9.32 23.01 6.64
C GLU A 61 10.43 22.02 6.98
N ARG A 62 10.28 21.23 8.05
CA ARG A 62 11.25 20.18 8.43
C ARG A 62 11.42 19.07 7.38
N ALA A 63 10.46 18.90 6.48
CA ALA A 63 10.55 17.93 5.40
C ALA A 63 11.19 18.53 4.15
N ARG A 64 11.47 19.84 4.13
CA ARG A 64 12.05 20.55 3.00
C ARG A 64 13.57 20.49 3.05
N ASP A 65 14.19 20.00 1.99
CA ASP A 65 15.64 20.00 1.83
C ASP A 65 16.17 21.37 1.34
N ALA A 66 17.50 21.49 1.25
CA ALA A 66 18.15 22.71 0.78
C ALA A 66 17.86 23.05 -0.70
N ALA A 67 17.51 22.05 -1.52
CA ALA A 67 17.09 22.23 -2.91
C ALA A 67 15.60 22.62 -3.03
N GLY A 68 14.89 22.66 -1.91
CA GLY A 68 13.49 23.04 -1.82
C GLY A 68 12.49 21.92 -2.11
N ARG A 69 12.95 20.67 -2.14
CA ARG A 69 12.15 19.46 -2.32
C ARG A 69 11.68 18.94 -0.98
N TYR A 70 10.54 18.27 -0.98
CA TYR A 70 9.97 17.68 0.22
C TYR A 70 10.17 16.17 0.26
N ASP A 71 10.63 15.66 1.41
CA ASP A 71 10.76 14.23 1.67
C ASP A 71 9.37 13.57 1.67
N ALA A 72 9.16 12.67 0.71
CA ALA A 72 7.87 12.02 0.50
C ALA A 72 7.44 11.16 1.69
N GLY A 73 8.39 10.53 2.40
CA GLY A 73 8.12 9.74 3.60
C GLY A 73 7.60 10.58 4.76
N MET A 74 8.20 11.74 5.03
CA MET A 74 7.74 12.68 6.06
C MET A 74 6.37 13.29 5.73
N LEU A 75 6.08 13.46 4.43
CA LEU A 75 4.75 13.87 3.99
C LEU A 75 3.71 12.75 4.16
N LEU A 76 4.05 11.47 3.89
CA LEU A 76 3.17 10.34 4.24
C LEU A 76 2.87 10.31 5.73
N ASP A 77 3.87 10.50 6.60
CA ASP A 77 3.65 10.54 8.05
C ASP A 77 2.74 11.71 8.44
N THR A 78 2.78 12.81 7.70
CA THR A 78 1.89 13.96 7.90
C THR A 78 0.45 13.62 7.51
N LEU A 79 0.23 12.92 6.39
CA LEU A 79 -1.08 12.42 6.01
C LEU A 79 -1.65 11.47 7.08
N LEU A 80 -0.85 10.50 7.51
CA LEU A 80 -1.29 9.49 8.50
C LEU A 80 -1.66 10.13 9.85
N ARG A 81 -0.95 11.17 10.31
CA ARG A 81 -1.30 11.89 11.54
C ARG A 81 -2.62 12.68 11.44
N ASN A 82 -3.02 13.07 10.24
CA ASN A 82 -4.25 13.82 9.99
C ASN A 82 -5.37 12.93 9.39
N ALA A 83 -5.11 11.63 9.27
CA ALA A 83 -6.07 10.67 8.72
C ALA A 83 -7.14 10.34 9.78
N PRO A 84 -8.43 10.38 9.42
CA PRO A 84 -9.50 9.87 10.29
C PRO A 84 -9.32 8.38 10.63
N ASP A 85 -9.84 7.93 11.77
CA ASP A 85 -9.68 6.54 12.25
C ASP A 85 -10.27 5.50 11.27
N ASP A 86 -11.32 5.86 10.54
CA ASP A 86 -11.99 5.04 9.53
C ASP A 86 -11.31 5.10 8.14
N THR A 87 -10.06 5.61 8.07
CA THR A 87 -9.31 5.70 6.81
C THR A 87 -9.03 4.32 6.24
N PHE A 88 -9.70 3.95 5.16
CA PHE A 88 -9.29 2.82 4.33
C PHE A 88 -7.98 3.14 3.62
N ARG A 89 -7.94 4.24 2.87
CA ARG A 89 -6.75 4.78 2.20
C ARG A 89 -6.78 6.30 2.19
N ILE A 90 -5.62 6.93 2.25
CA ILE A 90 -5.49 8.39 2.14
C ILE A 90 -4.45 8.75 1.08
N ALA A 91 -4.77 9.73 0.24
CA ALA A 91 -3.85 10.29 -0.74
C ALA A 91 -3.51 11.75 -0.43
N GLY A 92 -2.22 12.04 -0.39
CA GLY A 92 -1.71 13.40 -0.46
C GLY A 92 -1.56 13.85 -1.90
N VAL A 93 -1.89 15.11 -2.16
CA VAL A 93 -1.57 15.77 -3.41
C VAL A 93 -0.86 17.07 -3.12
N THR A 94 0.21 17.33 -3.86
CA THR A 94 0.95 18.59 -3.76
C THR A 94 1.37 19.12 -5.12
N ALA A 95 1.60 20.43 -5.20
CA ALA A 95 2.28 21.08 -6.32
C ALA A 95 3.79 21.29 -6.05
N ALA A 96 4.29 20.91 -4.87
CA ALA A 96 5.69 21.01 -4.52
C ALA A 96 6.51 19.83 -5.06
N PRO A 97 7.81 20.02 -5.35
CA PRO A 97 8.68 18.93 -5.78
C PRO A 97 8.89 17.92 -4.65
N LEU A 98 8.86 16.63 -4.99
CA LEU A 98 9.04 15.51 -4.05
C LEU A 98 10.36 14.80 -4.33
N GLY A 99 11.01 14.33 -3.27
CA GLY A 99 12.12 13.39 -3.32
C GLY A 99 11.96 12.30 -2.25
N ASP A 100 12.82 11.30 -2.31
CA ASP A 100 12.98 10.31 -1.24
C ASP A 100 14.46 10.11 -0.91
N THR A 101 14.78 9.11 -0.08
CA THR A 101 16.15 8.84 0.35
C THR A 101 17.07 8.33 -0.78
N GLU A 102 16.50 7.80 -1.85
CA GLU A 102 17.20 7.17 -2.97
C GLU A 102 17.15 8.02 -4.24
N HIS A 103 16.14 8.89 -4.37
CA HIS A 103 15.83 9.61 -5.59
C HIS A 103 15.65 11.11 -5.34
N ASP A 104 16.37 11.88 -6.15
CA ASP A 104 16.30 13.33 -6.20
C ASP A 104 14.93 13.87 -6.62
N SER A 105 14.14 13.08 -7.36
CA SER A 105 12.81 13.48 -7.81
C SER A 105 11.92 12.26 -7.98
N VAL A 106 10.73 12.32 -7.37
CA VAL A 106 9.68 11.30 -7.52
C VAL A 106 8.34 11.96 -7.83
N ILE A 107 7.50 11.28 -8.61
CA ILE A 107 6.16 11.79 -8.96
C ILE A 107 5.14 11.33 -7.95
N GLY A 108 5.28 10.08 -7.49
CA GLY A 108 4.45 9.45 -6.51
C GLY A 108 5.32 8.69 -5.53
N TYR A 109 4.77 8.46 -4.35
CA TYR A 109 5.40 7.65 -3.33
C TYR A 109 4.34 7.00 -2.45
N ALA A 110 4.52 5.72 -2.17
CA ALA A 110 3.72 4.97 -1.23
C ALA A 110 4.59 3.90 -0.56
N ARG A 111 4.34 3.65 0.72
CA ARG A 111 4.95 2.52 1.40
C ARG A 111 4.08 1.28 1.20
N THR A 112 4.68 0.19 0.73
CA THR A 112 4.03 -1.10 0.53
C THR A 112 3.24 -1.53 1.75
N GLY A 113 1.95 -1.75 1.55
CA GLY A 113 1.02 -2.22 2.58
C GLY A 113 0.59 -1.18 3.62
N GLU A 114 0.95 0.10 3.48
CA GLU A 114 0.46 1.18 4.34
C GLU A 114 -0.84 1.81 3.82
N ARG A 115 -1.47 2.69 4.60
CA ARG A 115 -2.74 3.35 4.22
C ARG A 115 -2.53 4.56 3.30
N ALA A 116 -1.34 5.13 3.27
CA ALA A 116 -1.08 6.43 2.67
C ALA A 116 -0.27 6.32 1.38
N LEU A 117 -0.64 7.17 0.42
CA LEU A 117 0.15 7.48 -0.77
C LEU A 117 0.22 8.99 -0.95
N ILE A 118 1.20 9.46 -1.71
CA ILE A 118 1.30 10.86 -2.12
C ILE A 118 1.71 10.93 -3.59
N TYR A 119 1.24 11.95 -4.30
CA TYR A 119 1.84 12.31 -5.58
C TYR A 119 1.92 13.83 -5.77
N SER A 120 2.91 14.26 -6.56
CA SER A 120 3.13 15.63 -6.95
C SER A 120 2.75 15.88 -8.40
N THR A 121 2.28 17.10 -8.67
CA THR A 121 2.07 17.58 -10.03
C THR A 121 3.23 18.35 -10.62
N GLU A 122 4.30 18.58 -9.85
CA GLU A 122 5.44 19.42 -10.26
C GLU A 122 6.16 18.83 -11.49
N ALA A 123 6.53 17.55 -11.42
CA ALA A 123 7.23 16.84 -12.49
C ALA A 123 6.31 16.34 -13.62
N LEU A 124 5.03 16.72 -13.64
CA LEU A 124 4.10 16.26 -14.69
C LEU A 124 4.26 17.08 -15.98
N PRO A 125 4.17 16.43 -17.16
CA PRO A 125 4.27 17.14 -18.42
C PRO A 125 3.11 18.11 -18.62
N ASN A 126 3.29 19.03 -19.56
CA ASN A 126 2.17 19.81 -20.08
C ASN A 126 1.24 18.89 -20.89
N PHE A 127 -0.03 18.86 -20.51
CA PHE A 127 -1.03 18.02 -21.18
C PHE A 127 -1.75 18.80 -22.28
N SER A 128 -1.84 18.21 -23.46
CA SER A 128 -2.60 18.76 -24.59
C SER A 128 -4.12 18.75 -24.37
N THR A 129 -4.62 17.83 -23.53
CA THR A 129 -6.06 17.71 -23.21
C THR A 129 -6.29 17.31 -21.75
N GLU A 130 -7.45 17.66 -21.20
CA GLU A 130 -7.86 17.21 -19.86
C GLU A 130 -8.05 15.69 -19.78
N ALA A 131 -8.41 15.04 -20.89
CA ALA A 131 -8.51 13.58 -20.96
C ALA A 131 -7.14 12.91 -20.78
N ALA A 132 -6.10 13.42 -21.45
CA ALA A 132 -4.73 12.95 -21.27
C ALA A 132 -4.25 13.14 -19.82
N ARG A 133 -4.49 14.32 -19.25
CA ARG A 133 -4.17 14.63 -17.84
C ARG A 133 -4.83 13.64 -16.88
N ARG A 134 -6.14 13.40 -17.03
CA ARG A 134 -6.89 12.45 -16.18
C ARG A 134 -6.38 11.02 -16.31
N ARG A 135 -6.02 10.58 -17.52
CA ARG A 135 -5.45 9.25 -17.76
C ARG A 135 -4.11 9.09 -17.04
N THR A 136 -3.24 10.08 -17.13
CA THR A 136 -1.93 10.09 -16.45
C THR A 136 -2.07 10.11 -14.93
N VAL A 137 -2.92 10.99 -14.38
CA VAL A 137 -3.19 11.00 -12.92
C VAL A 137 -3.75 9.66 -12.44
N ARG A 138 -4.65 9.03 -13.21
CA ARG A 138 -5.18 7.71 -12.84
C ARG A 138 -4.10 6.63 -12.83
N ARG A 139 -3.13 6.67 -13.75
CA ARG A 139 -2.00 5.73 -13.73
C ARG A 139 -1.15 5.88 -12.48
N ILE A 140 -0.78 7.11 -12.14
CA ILE A 140 0.00 7.42 -10.92
C ILE A 140 -0.74 6.92 -9.69
N VAL A 141 -2.01 7.31 -9.53
CA VAL A 141 -2.82 6.89 -8.38
C VAL A 141 -3.00 5.36 -8.33
N ALA A 142 -3.20 4.70 -9.47
CA ALA A 142 -3.33 3.24 -9.51
C ALA A 142 -2.01 2.53 -9.20
N HIS A 143 -0.87 3.09 -9.61
CA HIS A 143 0.47 2.61 -9.28
C HIS A 143 0.72 2.70 -7.78
N GLU A 144 0.58 3.90 -7.20
CA GLU A 144 0.81 4.11 -5.77
C GLU A 144 -0.17 3.30 -4.90
N LEU A 145 -1.44 3.22 -5.30
CA LEU A 145 -2.40 2.34 -4.61
C LEU A 145 -1.98 0.87 -4.67
N GLY A 146 -1.38 0.42 -5.78
CA GLY A 146 -0.85 -0.93 -5.90
C GLY A 146 0.18 -1.25 -4.82
N HIS A 147 1.06 -0.30 -4.49
CA HIS A 147 1.95 -0.43 -3.33
C HIS A 147 1.16 -0.50 -2.02
N THR A 148 0.19 0.38 -1.79
CA THR A 148 -0.66 0.31 -0.59
C THR A 148 -1.44 -1.01 -0.46
N PHE A 149 -1.61 -1.76 -1.55
CA PHE A 149 -2.22 -3.09 -1.59
C PHE A 149 -1.21 -4.24 -1.53
N GLY A 150 0.07 -3.95 -1.24
CA GLY A 150 1.11 -4.96 -1.07
C GLY A 150 1.81 -5.38 -2.36
N GLY A 151 1.57 -4.70 -3.49
CA GLY A 151 2.26 -4.97 -4.75
C GLY A 151 3.60 -4.23 -4.86
N GLY A 152 4.63 -4.90 -5.40
CA GLY A 152 5.88 -4.26 -5.80
C GLY A 152 5.92 -3.92 -7.29
N HIS A 153 7.06 -3.43 -7.76
CA HIS A 153 7.24 -3.20 -9.20
C HIS A 153 7.30 -4.52 -10.00
N CYS A 154 6.87 -4.48 -11.27
CA CYS A 154 7.06 -5.58 -12.21
C CYS A 154 7.41 -5.11 -13.63
N LYS A 155 7.96 -6.03 -14.43
CA LYS A 155 8.39 -5.74 -15.81
C LYS A 155 7.31 -6.02 -16.87
N ALA A 156 6.14 -6.49 -16.45
CA ALA A 156 5.07 -6.91 -17.35
C ALA A 156 4.33 -5.74 -18.02
N ASP A 157 3.34 -6.06 -18.85
CA ASP A 157 2.29 -5.12 -19.25
C ASP A 157 1.39 -4.83 -18.03
N CYS A 158 1.78 -3.84 -17.24
CA CYS A 158 1.20 -3.55 -15.95
C CYS A 158 1.39 -2.08 -15.56
N VAL A 159 0.42 -1.51 -14.86
CA VAL A 159 0.53 -0.18 -14.23
C VAL A 159 1.61 -0.12 -13.14
N MET A 160 1.97 -1.25 -12.53
CA MET A 160 3.07 -1.38 -11.56
C MET A 160 4.44 -1.49 -12.22
N ARG A 161 4.61 -0.97 -13.44
CA ARG A 161 5.92 -0.89 -14.09
C ARG A 161 6.73 0.21 -13.43
N ASP A 162 7.96 -0.12 -13.04
CA ASP A 162 8.90 0.87 -12.52
C ASP A 162 9.33 1.83 -13.63
N THR A 163 9.30 3.13 -13.35
CA THR A 163 9.88 4.13 -14.24
C THR A 163 10.58 5.23 -13.46
N LEU A 164 11.86 5.39 -13.72
CA LEU A 164 12.66 6.50 -13.20
C LEU A 164 12.49 7.78 -14.03
N ASN A 165 11.71 7.74 -15.12
CA ASN A 165 11.49 8.88 -16.00
C ASN A 165 10.04 9.38 -15.87
N PRO A 166 9.81 10.57 -15.29
CA PRO A 166 8.48 11.13 -15.16
C PRO A 166 7.69 11.29 -16.46
N HIS A 167 8.38 11.54 -17.57
CA HIS A 167 7.75 11.69 -18.86
C HIS A 167 7.32 10.34 -19.47
N ALA A 168 7.81 9.21 -18.97
CA ALA A 168 7.44 7.89 -19.46
C ALA A 168 6.10 7.38 -18.91
N ILE A 169 5.49 8.06 -17.93
CA ILE A 169 4.17 7.65 -17.38
C ILE A 169 3.11 7.54 -18.47
N GLU A 170 3.14 8.41 -19.48
CA GLU A 170 2.13 8.40 -20.54
C GLU A 170 2.16 7.11 -21.38
N LEU A 171 3.33 6.47 -21.44
CA LEU A 171 3.59 5.20 -22.13
C LEU A 171 3.29 3.98 -21.25
N MET A 172 3.01 4.17 -19.95
CA MET A 172 2.69 3.08 -19.06
C MET A 172 1.30 2.48 -19.35
N PRO A 173 1.14 1.17 -19.16
CA PRO A 173 -0.16 0.52 -19.19
C PRO A 173 -1.09 1.13 -18.14
N ASP A 174 -2.38 1.18 -18.46
CA ASP A 174 -3.44 1.71 -17.59
C ASP A 174 -4.17 0.64 -16.78
N HIS A 175 -3.61 -0.58 -16.74
CA HIS A 175 -4.23 -1.74 -16.14
C HIS A 175 -3.21 -2.61 -15.40
N PRO A 176 -3.63 -3.35 -14.35
CA PRO A 176 -2.76 -4.31 -13.69
C PRO A 176 -2.71 -5.64 -14.45
N CYS A 177 -1.55 -6.28 -14.43
CA CYS A 177 -1.39 -7.68 -14.84
C CYS A 177 -2.17 -8.63 -13.91
N PRO A 178 -2.35 -9.92 -14.27
CA PRO A 178 -3.14 -10.85 -13.47
C PRO A 178 -2.70 -11.00 -12.00
N LEU A 179 -1.39 -10.92 -11.73
CA LEU A 179 -0.84 -10.97 -10.36
C LEU A 179 -1.22 -9.73 -9.56
N HIS A 180 -0.93 -8.54 -10.07
CA HIS A 180 -1.27 -7.28 -9.40
C HIS A 180 -2.77 -7.04 -9.30
N ARG A 181 -3.57 -7.61 -10.22
CA ARG A 181 -5.03 -7.58 -10.11
C ARG A 181 -5.52 -8.39 -8.92
N ARG A 182 -4.93 -9.57 -8.68
CA ARG A 182 -5.26 -10.38 -7.51
C ARG A 182 -4.86 -9.68 -6.21
N GLN A 183 -3.67 -9.12 -6.14
CA GLN A 183 -3.21 -8.33 -4.99
C GLN A 183 -4.12 -7.13 -4.73
N ALA A 184 -4.42 -6.34 -5.77
CA ALA A 184 -5.33 -5.20 -5.64
C ALA A 184 -6.72 -5.63 -5.17
N ASN A 185 -7.30 -6.70 -5.72
CA ASN A 185 -8.61 -7.19 -5.29
C ASN A 185 -8.61 -7.64 -3.82
N ARG A 186 -7.53 -8.26 -3.34
CA ARG A 186 -7.37 -8.59 -1.92
C ARG A 186 -7.22 -7.33 -1.06
N GLY A 187 -6.33 -6.43 -1.42
CA GLY A 187 -6.14 -5.17 -0.69
C GLY A 187 -7.39 -4.29 -0.64
N LEU A 188 -8.30 -4.41 -1.62
CA LEU A 188 -9.61 -3.75 -1.65
C LEU A 188 -10.67 -4.42 -0.76
N ALA A 189 -10.51 -5.71 -0.49
CA ALA A 189 -11.44 -6.52 0.30
C ALA A 189 -11.01 -6.66 1.78
N LEU A 190 -9.71 -6.59 2.06
CA LEU A 190 -9.14 -6.82 3.38
C LEU A 190 -8.87 -5.51 4.13
N SER A 191 -9.00 -5.56 5.45
CA SER A 191 -8.45 -4.52 6.33
C SER A 191 -6.92 -4.57 6.33
N ILE A 192 -6.24 -3.44 6.49
CA ILE A 192 -4.78 -3.40 6.70
C ILE A 192 -4.33 -4.04 8.02
N ASP A 193 -5.29 -4.29 8.92
CA ASP A 193 -5.07 -5.03 10.15
C ASP A 193 -5.39 -6.53 10.04
N ASP A 194 -5.85 -6.97 8.86
CA ASP A 194 -6.08 -8.38 8.57
C ASP A 194 -4.73 -9.14 8.54
N PRO A 195 -4.60 -10.26 9.28
CA PRO A 195 -3.33 -10.99 9.39
C PRO A 195 -2.87 -11.60 8.07
N ASP A 196 -3.77 -11.98 7.16
CA ASP A 196 -3.40 -12.51 5.84
C ASP A 196 -2.87 -11.38 4.95
N PHE A 197 -3.50 -10.21 4.97
CA PHE A 197 -2.98 -9.02 4.27
C PHE A 197 -1.60 -8.61 4.79
N ILE A 198 -1.42 -8.56 6.12
CA ILE A 198 -0.15 -8.23 6.75
C ILE A 198 0.94 -9.24 6.33
N ALA A 199 0.62 -10.53 6.29
CA ALA A 199 1.54 -11.57 5.88
C ALA A 199 1.96 -11.44 4.40
N GLU A 200 1.03 -11.09 3.51
CA GLU A 200 1.35 -10.84 2.09
C GLU A 200 2.29 -9.65 1.92
N VAL A 201 2.01 -8.53 2.60
CA VAL A 201 2.89 -7.36 2.61
C VAL A 201 4.28 -7.72 3.14
N ALA A 202 4.34 -8.49 4.22
CA ALA A 202 5.60 -8.91 4.83
C ALA A 202 6.41 -9.80 3.88
N ALA A 203 5.76 -10.74 3.19
CA ALA A 203 6.40 -11.59 2.18
C ALA A 203 6.94 -10.78 1.00
N GLU A 204 6.19 -9.79 0.53
CA GLU A 204 6.66 -8.90 -0.55
C GLU A 204 7.87 -8.06 -0.10
N ARG A 205 7.85 -7.52 1.13
CA ARG A 205 9.00 -6.81 1.70
C ARG A 205 10.23 -7.71 1.81
N THR A 206 10.07 -8.97 2.23
CA THR A 206 11.15 -9.96 2.23
C THR A 206 11.70 -10.18 0.81
N ARG A 207 10.82 -10.31 -0.20
CA ARG A 207 11.21 -10.50 -1.61
C ARG A 207 12.00 -9.31 -2.16
N LEU A 208 11.65 -8.10 -1.71
CA LEU A 208 12.33 -6.86 -2.08
C LEU A 208 13.64 -6.63 -1.30
N GLY A 209 13.96 -7.47 -0.31
CA GLY A 209 15.16 -7.32 0.53
C GLY A 209 15.02 -6.30 1.64
N ASP A 210 13.84 -5.70 1.83
CA ASP A 210 13.55 -4.78 2.92
C ASP A 210 13.23 -5.57 4.21
N PHE A 211 14.26 -6.25 4.74
CA PHE A 211 14.11 -7.13 5.89
C PHE A 211 13.69 -6.39 7.16
N THR A 212 14.03 -5.11 7.28
CA THR A 212 13.61 -4.28 8.42
C THR A 212 12.09 -4.11 8.43
N GLN A 213 11.48 -3.69 7.31
CA GLN A 213 10.03 -3.54 7.24
C GLN A 213 9.31 -4.89 7.18
N ALA A 214 9.91 -5.90 6.56
CA ALA A 214 9.37 -7.26 6.56
C ALA A 214 9.23 -7.82 7.99
N VAL A 215 10.28 -7.72 8.81
CA VAL A 215 10.24 -8.16 10.22
C VAL A 215 9.18 -7.40 11.01
N ALA A 216 9.05 -6.08 10.80
CA ALA A 216 8.01 -5.29 11.47
C ALA A 216 6.59 -5.77 11.09
N ALA A 217 6.36 -6.05 9.81
CA ALA A 217 5.08 -6.59 9.34
C ALA A 217 4.83 -8.01 9.85
N TRP A 218 5.81 -8.91 9.81
CA TRP A 218 5.69 -10.26 10.37
C TRP A 218 5.38 -10.25 11.87
N ARG A 219 6.02 -9.36 12.65
CA ARG A 219 5.70 -9.15 14.07
C ARG A 219 4.25 -8.73 14.29
N ARG A 220 3.71 -7.83 13.44
CA ARG A 220 2.28 -7.48 13.46
C ARG A 220 1.40 -8.70 13.14
N ALA A 221 1.77 -9.50 12.14
CA ALA A 221 1.01 -10.68 11.73
C ALA A 221 0.89 -11.71 12.87
N VAL A 222 2.00 -12.05 13.53
CA VAL A 222 1.99 -12.98 14.68
C VAL A 222 1.30 -12.40 15.91
N THR A 223 1.27 -11.06 16.07
CA THR A 223 0.48 -10.43 17.13
C THR A 223 -1.03 -10.59 16.89
N ARG A 224 -1.46 -10.59 15.62
CA ARG A 224 -2.86 -10.79 15.23
C ARG A 224 -3.29 -12.25 15.27
N ARG A 225 -2.40 -13.19 14.93
CA ARG A 225 -2.62 -14.65 15.03
C ARG A 225 -1.41 -15.33 15.69
N PRO A 226 -1.34 -15.31 17.04
CA PRO A 226 -0.21 -15.89 17.77
C PRO A 226 -0.18 -17.42 17.73
N ASP A 227 -1.26 -18.06 17.32
CA ASP A 227 -1.45 -19.50 17.19
C ASP A 227 -1.24 -20.04 15.75
N ASP A 228 -0.82 -19.19 14.80
CA ASP A 228 -0.47 -19.63 13.46
C ASP A 228 1.04 -19.88 13.34
N ALA A 229 1.45 -21.15 13.44
CA ALA A 229 2.85 -21.55 13.33
C ALA A 229 3.50 -21.11 12.01
N ARG A 230 2.75 -20.98 10.90
CA ARG A 230 3.30 -20.55 9.61
C ARG A 230 3.79 -19.11 9.67
N LEU A 231 3.10 -18.24 10.40
CA LEU A 231 3.50 -16.84 10.56
C LEU A 231 4.76 -16.71 11.42
N TRP A 232 4.89 -17.53 12.47
CA TRP A 232 6.11 -17.60 13.29
C TRP A 232 7.30 -18.11 12.49
N THR A 233 7.12 -19.15 11.67
CA THR A 233 8.16 -19.64 10.76
C THR A 233 8.59 -18.56 9.76
N ALA A 234 7.64 -17.84 9.16
CA ALA A 234 7.94 -16.75 8.24
C ALA A 234 8.67 -15.58 8.92
N LEU A 235 8.29 -15.23 10.16
CA LEU A 235 9.01 -14.26 10.99
C LEU A 235 10.45 -14.72 11.25
N GLY A 236 10.66 -16.00 11.58
CA GLY A 236 11.99 -16.58 11.79
C GLY A 236 12.88 -16.48 10.55
N ILE A 237 12.35 -16.82 9.37
CA ILE A 237 13.05 -16.70 8.08
C ILE A 237 13.44 -15.24 7.83
N ALA A 238 12.52 -14.29 8.04
CA ALA A 238 12.80 -12.87 7.82
C ALA A 238 13.86 -12.32 8.81
N LEU A 239 13.82 -12.73 10.08
CA LEU A 239 14.81 -12.37 11.09
C LEU A 239 16.20 -12.93 10.75
N MET A 240 16.25 -14.18 10.26
CA MET A 240 17.48 -14.80 9.80
C MET A 240 18.07 -14.04 8.60
N ALA A 241 17.25 -13.67 7.62
CA ALA A 241 17.68 -12.86 6.48
C ALA A 241 18.18 -11.46 6.89
N LYS A 242 17.62 -10.89 7.97
CA LYS A 242 18.08 -9.63 8.58
C LYS A 242 19.38 -9.79 9.40
N GLY A 243 19.77 -11.02 9.75
CA GLY A 243 20.92 -11.31 10.63
C GLY A 243 20.60 -11.32 12.14
N GLU A 244 19.33 -11.21 12.53
CA GLU A 244 18.89 -11.28 13.94
C GLU A 244 18.72 -12.74 14.41
N LEU A 245 19.81 -13.52 14.41
CA LEU A 245 19.78 -14.98 14.58
C LEU A 245 19.13 -15.45 15.90
N THR A 246 19.39 -14.75 17.01
CA THR A 246 18.80 -15.10 18.32
C THR A 246 17.28 -14.95 18.31
N ALA A 247 16.77 -13.88 17.70
CA ALA A 247 15.33 -13.66 17.58
C ALA A 247 14.69 -14.64 16.58
N ALA A 248 15.42 -15.02 15.52
CA ALA A 248 14.96 -16.03 14.57
C ALA A 248 14.74 -17.39 15.25
N ASP A 249 15.71 -17.84 16.05
CA ASP A 249 15.62 -19.10 16.82
C ASP A 249 14.44 -19.08 17.80
N GLU A 250 14.19 -17.97 18.48
CA GLU A 250 13.00 -17.81 19.33
C GLU A 250 11.68 -17.93 18.54
N ALA A 251 11.62 -17.33 17.35
CA ALA A 251 10.45 -17.42 16.48
C ALA A 251 10.20 -18.86 16.01
N PHE A 252 11.24 -19.59 15.59
CA PHE A 252 11.12 -21.01 15.20
C PHE A 252 10.71 -21.91 16.38
N ARG A 253 11.30 -21.68 17.57
CA ARG A 253 10.89 -22.41 18.79
C ARG A 253 9.43 -22.15 19.16
N THR A 254 8.94 -20.94 18.91
CA THR A 254 7.52 -20.61 19.11
C THR A 254 6.64 -21.28 18.06
N ALA A 255 7.03 -21.31 16.79
CA ALA A 255 6.31 -22.05 15.74
C ALA A 255 6.12 -23.53 16.13
N ASN A 256 7.19 -24.19 16.60
CA ASN A 256 7.16 -25.59 17.03
C ASN A 256 6.28 -25.81 18.28
N ARG A 257 6.24 -24.84 19.20
CA ARG A 257 5.37 -24.92 20.39
C ARG A 257 3.89 -24.79 20.03
N VAL A 258 3.60 -23.94 19.03
CA VAL A 258 2.25 -23.64 18.56
C VAL A 258 1.68 -24.78 17.70
N ALA A 259 2.51 -25.45 16.90
CA ALA A 259 2.12 -26.64 16.14
C ALA A 259 3.17 -27.76 16.26
N PRO A 260 3.13 -28.55 17.35
CA PRO A 260 4.14 -29.59 17.64
C PRO A 260 4.20 -30.71 16.59
N GLU A 261 3.15 -30.90 15.81
CA GLU A 261 3.03 -31.95 14.79
C GLU A 261 3.32 -31.45 13.36
N ALA A 262 3.62 -30.16 13.19
CA ALA A 262 3.94 -29.61 11.87
C ALA A 262 5.35 -30.07 11.41
N PRO A 263 5.54 -30.39 10.12
CA PRO A 263 6.85 -30.73 9.57
C PRO A 263 7.85 -29.60 9.83
N GLN A 264 9.04 -29.93 10.34
CA GLN A 264 10.03 -28.92 10.69
C GLN A 264 10.62 -28.29 9.41
N PRO A 265 10.75 -26.94 9.35
CA PRO A 265 11.52 -26.29 8.31
C PRO A 265 13.01 -26.58 8.55
N TYR A 266 13.64 -27.27 7.58
CA TYR A 266 15.07 -27.63 7.57
C TYR A 266 15.96 -26.43 7.26
#